data_AF-A0A401YHH8-F1
#
_entry.id   AF-A0A401YHH8-F1
#
_cell.length_a   1.000
_cell.length_b   1.000
_cell.length_c   1.000
_cell.angle_alpha   90.00
_cell.angle_beta   90.00
_cell.angle_gamma   90.00
#
_symmetry.space_group_name_H-M   'P 1'
#
loop_
_entity.id
_entity.type
_entity.pdbx_description
1 polymer ?
#
loop_
_entity_poly.entity_id
_entity_poly.type
_entity_poly.pdbx_seq_one_letter_code
_entity_poly.pdbx_strand_id
1 'polypeptide(L)'
;MPWEKVREHRFENLIALCPTCHTRYDLSKDMDRLAMQQYKINLGVLNDRYGPLELQALNWLADDPTRERVAIPRGMIWAFGNLVTDGLVEFDENPPTWATVNDGTVSVSYLLPTDLGRDAAMRIREGRPIDELS
;
A
#
# COMPACT_ATOMS: atom_id res chain seq x y z
N MET A 1 11.99 -2.79 -6.41
CA MET A 1 13.27 -2.66 -5.65
C MET A 1 14.35 -2.20 -6.62
N PRO A 2 15.47 -1.57 -6.18
CA PRO A 2 16.55 -1.23 -7.11
C PRO A 2 17.09 -2.47 -7.82
N TRP A 3 17.31 -2.39 -9.14
CA TRP A 3 17.87 -3.48 -9.94
C TRP A 3 19.19 -4.00 -9.36
N GLU A 4 20.03 -3.07 -8.89
CA GLU A 4 21.31 -3.36 -8.25
C GLU A 4 21.23 -4.43 -7.16
N LYS A 5 20.14 -4.45 -6.39
CA LYS A 5 19.96 -5.33 -5.22
C LYS A 5 19.29 -6.66 -5.56
N VAL A 6 18.30 -6.65 -6.45
CA VAL A 6 17.43 -7.82 -6.66
C VAL A 6 17.77 -8.58 -7.92
N ARG A 7 18.23 -7.90 -8.98
CA ARG A 7 18.66 -8.49 -10.26
C ARG A 7 17.70 -9.56 -10.82
N GLU A 8 16.40 -9.42 -10.52
CA GLU A 8 15.37 -10.38 -10.86
C GLU A 8 14.15 -9.65 -11.42
N HIS A 9 13.67 -10.09 -12.59
CA HIS A 9 12.52 -9.50 -13.28
C HIS A 9 11.18 -10.06 -12.80
N ARG A 10 10.95 -10.10 -11.49
CA ARG A 10 9.60 -10.40 -10.97
C ARG A 10 8.71 -9.17 -11.10
N PHE A 11 7.42 -9.38 -11.33
CA PHE A 11 6.44 -8.30 -11.45
C PHE A 11 6.49 -7.35 -10.24
N GLU A 12 6.65 -7.90 -9.03
CA GLU A 12 6.76 -7.15 -7.78
C GLU A 12 8.02 -6.26 -7.73
N ASN A 13 9.09 -6.72 -8.38
CA ASN A 13 10.40 -6.08 -8.44
C ASN A 13 10.52 -5.07 -9.57
N LEU A 14 9.66 -5.17 -10.58
CA LEU A 14 9.59 -4.25 -11.70
C LEU A 14 9.16 -2.87 -11.19
N ILE A 15 10.07 -1.91 -11.27
CA ILE A 15 9.72 -0.50 -11.22
C ILE A 15 9.79 -0.05 -12.68
N ALA A 16 8.65 0.04 -13.36
CA ALA A 16 8.60 0.55 -14.72
C ALA A 16 8.79 2.09 -14.68
N LEU A 17 10.00 2.53 -14.34
CA LEU A 17 10.39 3.93 -14.49
C LEU A 17 10.68 4.19 -15.97
N CYS A 18 10.38 5.40 -16.45
CA CYS A 18 10.87 5.81 -17.76
C CYS A 18 12.41 5.93 -17.73
N PRO A 19 13.09 5.98 -18.88
CA PRO A 19 14.56 6.09 -18.93
C PRO A 19 15.11 7.24 -18.07
N THR A 20 14.42 8.38 -18.04
CA THR A 20 14.78 9.53 -17.22
C THR A 20 14.67 9.23 -15.72
N CYS A 21 13.58 8.62 -15.27
CA CYS A 21 13.37 8.28 -13.87
C CYS A 21 14.31 7.15 -13.41
N HIS A 22 14.66 6.20 -14.30
CA HIS A 22 15.70 5.21 -14.02
C HIS A 22 17.06 5.86 -13.80
N THR A 23 17.47 6.79 -14.67
CA THR A 23 18.72 7.53 -14.47
C THR A 23 18.73 8.28 -13.14
N ARG A 24 17.61 8.94 -12.79
CA ARG A 24 17.49 9.68 -11.54
C ARG A 24 17.64 8.81 -10.28
N TYR A 25 17.10 7.61 -10.33
CA TYR A 25 17.13 6.67 -9.21
C TYR A 25 18.41 5.84 -9.11
N ASP A 26 18.88 5.31 -10.24
CA ASP A 26 19.98 4.34 -10.28
C ASP A 26 21.34 5.03 -10.45
N LEU A 27 21.43 6.07 -11.30
CA LEU A 27 22.69 6.68 -11.71
C LEU A 27 22.99 7.98 -10.95
N SER A 28 22.14 9.02 -11.08
CA SER A 28 22.40 10.33 -10.47
C SER A 28 22.02 10.39 -8.99
N LYS A 29 21.26 9.41 -8.47
CA LYS A 29 20.86 9.29 -7.06
C LYS A 29 20.17 10.56 -6.52
N ASP A 30 19.58 11.37 -7.39
CA ASP A 30 18.82 12.58 -7.06
C ASP A 30 17.35 12.28 -6.74
N MET A 31 16.89 11.06 -7.01
CA MET A 31 15.62 10.53 -6.51
C MET A 31 15.89 9.48 -5.43
N ASP A 32 15.42 9.73 -4.21
CA ASP A 32 15.55 8.78 -3.12
C ASP A 32 14.55 7.60 -3.25
N ARG A 33 14.71 6.59 -2.38
CA ARG A 33 13.85 5.40 -2.36
C ARG A 33 12.40 5.72 -2.01
N LEU A 34 12.18 6.69 -1.13
CA LEU A 34 10.84 7.05 -0.67
C LEU A 34 10.07 7.76 -1.78
N ALA A 35 10.70 8.71 -2.47
CA ALA A 35 10.19 9.40 -3.64
C ALA A 35 9.84 8.42 -4.77
N MET A 36 10.70 7.41 -5.01
CA MET A 36 10.39 6.36 -5.99
C MET A 36 9.19 5.51 -5.58
N GLN A 37 9.08 5.09 -4.32
CA GLN A 37 7.93 4.35 -3.82
C GLN A 37 6.64 5.17 -3.95
N GLN A 38 6.69 6.46 -3.62
CA GLN A 38 5.57 7.37 -3.79
C GLN A 38 5.16 7.49 -5.26
N TYR A 39 6.14 7.66 -6.15
CA TYR A 39 5.89 7.72 -7.59
C TYR A 39 5.16 6.46 -8.10
N LYS A 40 5.56 5.27 -7.63
CA LYS A 40 4.89 4.01 -7.94
C LYS A 40 3.44 3.98 -7.43
N ILE A 41 3.19 4.44 -6.20
CA ILE A 41 1.83 4.50 -5.61
C ILE A 41 0.94 5.45 -6.41
N ASN A 42 1.44 6.64 -6.74
CA ASN A 42 0.72 7.62 -7.55
C ASN A 42 0.38 7.07 -8.94
N LEU A 43 1.32 6.39 -9.60
CA LEU A 43 1.04 5.67 -10.84
C LEU A 43 0.01 4.55 -10.64
N GLY A 44 0.01 3.86 -9.50
CA GLY A 44 -1.01 2.87 -9.18
C GLY A 44 -2.41 3.48 -9.17
N VAL A 45 -2.58 4.62 -8.49
CA VAL A 45 -3.85 5.34 -8.44
C VAL A 45 -4.27 5.85 -9.82
N LEU A 46 -3.35 6.47 -10.58
CA LEU A 46 -3.63 7.01 -11.91
C LEU A 46 -3.97 5.94 -12.95
N ASN A 47 -3.51 4.71 -12.77
CA ASN A 47 -3.76 3.59 -13.68
C ASN A 47 -4.84 2.63 -13.17
N ASP A 48 -5.69 3.06 -12.22
CA ASP A 48 -6.77 2.24 -11.64
C ASP A 48 -6.29 0.89 -11.08
N ARG A 49 -5.05 0.81 -10.57
CA ARG A 49 -4.52 -0.39 -9.91
C ARG A 49 -5.30 -0.72 -8.65
N TYR A 50 -5.71 0.29 -7.90
CA TYR A 50 -6.48 0.15 -6.67
C TYR A 50 -7.96 0.32 -6.96
N GLY A 51 -8.77 -0.67 -6.59
CA GLY A 51 -10.22 -0.59 -6.76
C GLY A 51 -10.87 0.43 -5.81
N PRO A 52 -12.14 0.82 -6.05
CA PRO A 52 -12.86 1.75 -5.18
C PRO A 52 -12.93 1.30 -3.72
N LEU A 53 -13.14 -0.01 -3.49
CA LEU A 53 -13.21 -0.58 -2.14
C LEU A 53 -11.86 -0.51 -1.41
N GLU A 54 -10.76 -0.79 -2.12
CA GLU A 54 -9.39 -0.68 -1.58
C GLU A 54 -9.11 0.75 -1.16
N LEU A 55 -9.37 1.72 -2.05
CA LEU A 55 -9.18 3.14 -1.76
C LEU A 55 -10.07 3.61 -0.59
N GLN A 56 -11.32 3.15 -0.52
CA GLN A 56 -12.22 3.49 0.57
C GLN A 56 -11.70 2.94 1.91
N ALA A 57 -11.26 1.69 1.96
CA ALA A 57 -10.72 1.10 3.19
C ALA A 57 -9.43 1.79 3.63
N LEU A 58 -8.53 2.07 2.69
CA LEU A 58 -7.27 2.76 2.95
C LEU A 58 -7.51 4.19 3.49
N ASN A 59 -8.40 4.95 2.85
CA ASN A 59 -8.77 6.29 3.31
C ASN A 59 -9.44 6.25 4.68
N TRP A 60 -10.37 5.32 4.90
CA TRP A 60 -11.03 5.18 6.19
C TRP A 60 -10.03 4.85 7.31
N LEU A 61 -9.05 3.99 7.06
CA LEU A 61 -8.00 3.68 8.02
C LEU A 61 -7.09 4.88 8.31
N ALA A 62 -6.82 5.71 7.31
CA ALA A 62 -5.94 6.87 7.43
C ALA A 62 -6.62 8.13 7.99
N ASP A 63 -7.94 8.25 7.85
CA ASP A 63 -8.72 9.42 8.29
C ASP A 63 -8.62 9.71 9.78
N ASP A 64 -8.34 8.69 10.59
CA ASP A 64 -8.20 8.80 12.03
C ASP A 64 -6.99 7.98 12.49
N PRO A 65 -5.96 8.62 13.08
CA PRO A 65 -4.75 7.93 13.50
C PRO A 65 -4.99 6.89 14.61
N THR A 66 -6.13 6.96 15.31
CA THR A 66 -6.52 5.98 16.35
C THR A 66 -7.13 4.71 15.76
N ARG A 67 -7.48 4.69 14.47
CA ARG A 67 -7.99 3.49 13.79
C ARG A 67 -6.85 2.54 13.50
N GLU A 68 -6.66 1.57 14.36
CA GLU A 68 -5.61 0.56 14.20
C GLU A 68 -5.96 -0.50 13.14
N ARG A 69 -7.25 -0.79 12.96
CA ARG A 69 -7.71 -1.84 12.05
C ARG A 69 -9.16 -1.70 11.63
N VAL A 70 -9.53 -2.33 10.51
CA VAL A 70 -10.92 -2.50 10.08
C VAL A 70 -11.26 -3.99 9.95
N ALA A 71 -12.42 -4.38 10.48
CA ALA A 71 -12.93 -5.74 10.33
C ALA A 71 -13.48 -5.94 8.92
N ILE A 72 -13.08 -7.04 8.28
CA ILE A 72 -13.60 -7.46 6.99
C ILE A 72 -14.05 -8.92 7.05
N PRO A 73 -15.05 -9.33 6.27
CA PRO A 73 -15.32 -10.75 6.07
C PRO A 73 -14.07 -11.44 5.53
N ARG A 74 -13.73 -12.60 6.08
CA ARG A 74 -12.57 -13.40 5.66
C ARG A 74 -12.60 -13.75 4.17
N GLY A 75 -13.81 -13.96 3.63
CA GLY A 75 -14.01 -14.17 2.19
C GLY A 75 -13.75 -12.94 1.30
N MET A 76 -13.49 -11.77 1.87
CA MET A 76 -13.14 -10.53 1.17
C MET A 76 -11.64 -10.18 1.21
N ILE A 77 -10.79 -11.00 1.83
CA ILE A 77 -9.32 -10.78 1.85
C ILE A 77 -8.78 -10.53 0.43
N TRP A 78 -9.24 -11.29 -0.57
CA TRP A 78 -8.79 -11.14 -1.96
C TRP A 78 -9.03 -9.73 -2.53
N ALA A 79 -10.03 -9.00 -2.03
CA ALA A 79 -10.39 -7.68 -2.54
C ALA A 79 -9.35 -6.60 -2.20
N PHE A 80 -8.42 -6.88 -1.28
CA PHE A 80 -7.35 -5.96 -0.86
C PHE A 80 -5.95 -6.45 -1.25
N GLY A 81 -5.87 -7.38 -2.21
CA GLY A 81 -4.62 -8.00 -2.62
C GLY A 81 -3.58 -7.03 -3.18
N ASN A 82 -4.01 -5.94 -3.85
CA ASN A 82 -3.06 -4.95 -4.38
C ASN A 82 -2.46 -4.12 -3.25
N LEU A 83 -3.29 -3.68 -2.30
CA LEU A 83 -2.79 -2.95 -1.12
C LEU A 83 -1.79 -3.77 -0.31
N VAL A 84 -2.04 -5.08 -0.13
CA VAL A 84 -1.12 -5.98 0.58
C VAL A 84 0.16 -6.21 -0.22
N THR A 85 0.04 -6.48 -1.52
CA THR A 85 1.21 -6.68 -2.40
C THR A 85 2.13 -5.45 -2.40
N ASP A 86 1.54 -4.25 -2.33
CA ASP A 86 2.28 -2.99 -2.33
C ASP A 86 2.71 -2.55 -0.91
N GLY A 87 2.38 -3.33 0.13
CA GLY A 87 2.78 -3.09 1.52
C GLY A 87 2.08 -1.90 2.18
N LEU A 88 0.92 -1.48 1.65
CA LEU A 88 0.12 -0.39 2.21
C LEU A 88 -0.72 -0.86 3.40
N VAL A 89 -1.06 -2.14 3.43
CA VAL A 89 -1.84 -2.77 4.50
C VAL A 89 -1.35 -4.19 4.75
N GLU A 90 -1.65 -4.71 5.93
CA GLU A 90 -1.40 -6.08 6.35
C GLU A 90 -2.69 -6.74 6.83
N PHE A 91 -2.75 -8.07 6.79
CA PHE A 91 -3.82 -8.84 7.41
C PHE A 91 -3.36 -9.41 8.74
N ASP A 92 -4.19 -9.23 9.76
CA ASP A 92 -4.10 -10.03 10.98
C ASP A 92 -4.80 -11.37 10.69
N GLU A 93 -3.98 -12.38 10.36
CA GLU A 93 -4.39 -13.77 10.29
C GLU A 93 -4.61 -14.32 11.69
N ASN A 94 -5.55 -13.75 12.44
CA ASN A 94 -5.87 -14.23 13.76
C ASN A 94 -6.50 -15.64 13.61
N PRO A 95 -5.80 -16.70 14.08
CA PRO A 95 -6.31 -18.06 13.94
C PRO A 95 -7.58 -18.19 14.78
N PRO A 96 -8.57 -18.96 14.31
CA PRO A 96 -9.80 -19.14 15.06
C PRO A 96 -9.48 -19.76 16.43
N THR A 97 -9.90 -19.08 17.48
CA THR A 97 -9.88 -19.57 18.87
C THR A 97 -11.29 -19.98 19.30
N TRP A 98 -11.40 -20.79 20.36
CA TRP A 98 -12.71 -21.10 20.94
C TRP A 98 -13.49 -19.84 21.35
N ALA A 99 -12.81 -18.76 21.72
CA ALA A 99 -13.45 -17.46 21.97
C ALA A 99 -14.10 -16.91 20.69
N THR A 100 -13.38 -16.90 19.56
CA THR A 100 -13.91 -16.41 18.27
C THR A 100 -15.05 -17.25 17.68
N VAL A 101 -15.16 -18.51 18.11
CA VAL A 101 -16.30 -19.38 17.75
C VAL A 101 -17.53 -19.00 18.58
N ASN A 102 -17.33 -18.78 19.89
CA ASN A 102 -18.42 -18.42 20.80
C ASN A 102 -18.98 -17.02 20.57
N ASP A 103 -18.16 -16.07 20.10
CA ASP A 103 -18.59 -14.70 19.78
C ASP A 103 -19.05 -14.52 18.32
N GLY A 104 -18.96 -15.56 17.49
CA GLY A 104 -19.37 -15.55 16.08
C GLY A 104 -18.41 -14.83 15.13
N THR A 105 -17.20 -14.45 15.55
CA THR A 105 -16.22 -13.71 14.74
C THR A 105 -15.24 -14.58 13.95
N VAL A 106 -15.42 -15.91 13.97
CA VAL A 106 -14.56 -16.89 13.27
C VAL A 106 -14.37 -16.58 11.77
N SER A 107 -15.32 -15.90 11.15
CA SER A 107 -15.34 -15.54 9.73
C SER A 107 -14.86 -14.11 9.44
N VAL A 108 -14.27 -13.44 10.43
CA VAL A 108 -13.71 -12.08 10.32
C VAL A 108 -12.19 -12.14 10.21
N SER A 109 -11.64 -11.19 9.47
CA SER A 109 -10.22 -10.86 9.41
C SER A 109 -10.07 -9.36 9.60
N TYR A 110 -8.88 -8.90 9.99
CA TYR A 110 -8.62 -7.48 10.18
C TYR A 110 -7.59 -6.98 9.19
N LEU A 111 -7.88 -5.84 8.57
CA LEU A 111 -6.95 -5.09 7.74
C LEU A 111 -6.29 -4.01 8.61
N LEU A 112 -4.97 -3.93 8.58
CA LEU A 112 -4.17 -3.00 9.36
C LEU A 112 -3.39 -2.09 8.40
N PRO A 113 -3.43 -0.76 8.57
CA PRO A 113 -2.64 0.14 7.75
C PRO A 113 -1.18 0.12 8.20
N THR A 114 -0.25 0.07 7.26
CA THR A 114 1.17 0.32 7.55
C THR A 114 1.43 1.82 7.64
N ASP A 115 2.60 2.23 8.15
CA ASP A 115 3.02 3.64 8.11
C ASP A 115 3.04 4.18 6.68
N LEU A 116 3.50 3.35 5.73
CA LEU A 116 3.48 3.66 4.30
C LEU A 116 2.04 3.83 3.78
N GLY A 117 1.11 2.98 4.20
CA GLY A 117 -0.30 3.08 3.84
C GLY A 117 -0.95 4.38 4.32
N ARG A 118 -0.68 4.79 5.56
CA ARG A 118 -1.21 6.05 6.11
C ARG A 118 -0.69 7.27 5.36
N ASP A 119 0.62 7.30 5.11
CA ASP A 119 1.29 8.36 4.35
C ASP A 119 0.78 8.42 2.90
N ALA A 120 0.62 7.25 2.25
CA ALA A 120 0.06 7.13 0.91
C ALA A 120 -1.37 7.70 0.84
N ALA A 121 -2.24 7.31 1.77
CA ALA A 121 -3.63 7.77 1.82
C ALA A 121 -3.74 9.29 1.97
N MET A 122 -2.95 9.88 2.88
CA MET A 122 -2.86 11.33 3.07
C MET A 122 -2.49 12.04 1.76
N ARG A 123 -1.46 11.56 1.07
CA ARG A 123 -0.99 12.15 -0.20
C ARG A 123 -1.98 12.02 -1.34
N ILE A 124 -2.68 10.88 -1.43
CA ILE A 124 -3.74 10.65 -2.41
C ILE A 124 -4.90 11.64 -2.17
N ARG A 125 -5.31 11.81 -0.91
CA ARG A 125 -6.43 12.67 -0.53
C ARG A 125 -6.16 14.16 -0.77
N GLU A 126 -4.93 14.60 -0.51
CA GLU A 126 -4.56 16.01 -0.65
C GLU A 126 -4.29 16.43 -2.10
N GLY A 127 -4.18 15.48 -3.04
CA GLY A 127 -3.92 15.78 -4.45
C GLY A 127 -2.67 16.66 -4.66
N ARG A 128 -1.72 16.64 -3.73
CA ARG A 128 -0.59 17.59 -3.70
C ARG A 128 0.37 17.33 -4.86
N PRO A 129 0.67 18.35 -5.69
CA PRO A 129 1.88 18.35 -6.50
C PRO A 129 3.11 18.30 -5.58
N ILE A 130 4.20 17.71 -6.06
CA ILE A 130 5.51 17.86 -5.44
C ILE A 130 5.95 19.30 -5.69
N ASP A 131 5.63 20.21 -4.78
CA ASP A 131 6.33 21.49 -4.69
C ASP A 131 7.45 21.35 -3.66
N GLU A 132 8.62 21.80 -4.10
CA GLU A 132 9.94 21.58 -3.54
C GLU A 132 10.01 21.84 -2.03
N LEU A 133 10.60 20.90 -1.29
CA LEU A 133 11.13 21.19 0.05
C LEU A 133 12.23 22.24 -0.12
N SER A 134 11.88 23.50 0.14
CA SER A 134 12.81 24.61 0.37
C SER A 134 13.45 24.51 1.75
#